data_AF-A0A0C9W1L0-F1
#
_entry.id   AF-A0A0C9W1L0-F1
#
_cell.length_a   1.000
_cell.length_b   1.000
_cell.length_c   1.000
_cell.angle_alpha   90.00
_cell.angle_beta   90.00
_cell.angle_gamma   90.00
#
_symmetry.space_group_name_H-M   'P 1'
#
loop_
_entity.id
_entity.type
_entity.pdbx_description
1 polymer ?
#
loop_
_entity_poly.entity_id
_entity_poly.type
_entity_poly.pdbx_seq_one_letter_code
_entity_poly.pdbx_strand_id
1 'polypeptide(L)'
;MLGIQHAWGLQSSAMPKPRQIFVTKSRVLATKVEEYFTKLLESLALAGYTHEELKKLKACSTEAGLIDVDDVPDDQTGIPQRYSALEDKHFPLFITFDKVGIDGTPEA
;
A
#
# COMPACT_ATOMS: atom_id res chain seq x y z
N MET A 1 9.32 -0.98 -8.48
CA MET A 1 8.99 -2.02 -7.48
C MET A 1 8.01 -3.09 -7.98
N LEU A 2 7.38 -2.92 -9.15
CA LEU A 2 6.48 -3.93 -9.73
C LEU A 2 7.12 -5.31 -9.92
N GLY A 3 8.40 -5.34 -10.32
CA GLY A 3 9.11 -6.60 -10.56
C GLY A 3 9.12 -7.55 -9.35
N ILE A 4 9.14 -7.01 -8.13
CA ILE A 4 9.09 -7.83 -6.91
C ILE A 4 7.71 -8.46 -6.72
N GLN A 5 6.64 -7.67 -6.90
CA GLN A 5 5.26 -8.16 -6.78
C GLN A 5 4.93 -9.15 -7.89
N HIS A 6 5.38 -8.88 -9.11
CA HIS A 6 5.18 -9.75 -10.27
C HIS A 6 5.95 -11.07 -10.14
N ALA A 7 7.22 -11.02 -9.73
CA ALA A 7 8.02 -12.22 -9.50
C ALA A 7 7.42 -13.09 -8.37
N TRP A 8 6.94 -12.47 -7.30
CA TRP A 8 6.21 -13.19 -6.26
C TRP A 8 4.89 -13.77 -6.78
N GLY A 9 4.10 -13.04 -7.57
CA GLY A 9 2.87 -13.55 -8.16
C GLY A 9 3.09 -14.79 -9.04
N LEU A 10 4.19 -14.82 -9.81
CA LEU A 10 4.58 -15.95 -10.66
C LEU A 10 5.10 -17.16 -9.87
N GLN A 11 5.67 -16.96 -8.68
CA GLN A 11 6.34 -17.99 -7.88
C GLN A 11 5.80 -18.07 -6.44
N SER A 12 4.53 -17.75 -6.24
CA SER A 12 3.93 -17.57 -4.91
C SER A 12 3.92 -18.85 -4.07
N SER A 13 4.01 -20.02 -4.70
CA SER A 13 4.14 -21.32 -4.04
C SER A 13 5.54 -21.62 -3.50
N ALA A 14 6.57 -20.92 -3.98
CA ALA A 14 7.97 -21.19 -3.62
C ALA A 14 8.56 -20.17 -2.63
N MET A 15 7.96 -18.98 -2.52
CA MET A 15 8.49 -17.90 -1.67
C MET A 15 7.39 -17.16 -0.89
N PRO A 16 7.65 -16.80 0.38
CA PRO A 16 6.74 -15.98 1.16
C PRO A 16 6.57 -14.58 0.55
N LYS A 17 5.41 -13.95 0.78
CA LYS A 17 5.13 -12.60 0.29
C LYS A 17 6.18 -11.62 0.85
N PRO A 18 6.83 -10.82 0.00
CA PRO A 18 7.86 -9.89 0.45
C PRO A 18 7.24 -8.77 1.30
N ARG A 19 7.83 -8.53 2.47
CA ARG A 19 7.50 -7.39 3.36
C ARG A 19 8.14 -6.12 2.81
N GLN A 20 7.34 -5.23 2.21
CA GLN A 20 7.81 -3.98 1.60
C GLN A 20 7.49 -2.77 2.48
N ILE A 21 8.47 -1.88 2.68
CA ILE A 21 8.33 -0.64 3.45
C ILE A 21 8.80 0.51 2.57
N PHE A 22 7.95 1.51 2.43
CA PHE A 22 8.23 2.77 1.76
C PHE A 22 8.47 3.82 2.83
N VAL A 23 9.65 4.45 2.80
CA VAL A 23 10.05 5.46 3.78
C VAL A 23 10.28 6.78 3.07
N THR A 24 9.59 7.83 3.53
CA THR A 24 9.79 9.18 3.01
C THR A 24 9.66 10.21 4.12
N LYS A 25 10.35 11.34 4.00
CA LYS A 25 10.16 12.45 4.94
C LYS A 25 8.82 13.17 4.73
N SER A 26 8.34 13.22 3.49
CA SER A 26 7.12 13.97 3.15
C SER A 26 5.89 13.11 3.31
N ARG A 27 4.95 13.54 4.16
CA ARG A 27 3.63 12.92 4.30
C ARG A 27 2.87 12.88 2.98
N VAL A 28 2.86 13.99 2.24
CA VAL A 28 2.23 14.05 0.91
C VAL A 28 2.84 13.02 -0.05
N LEU A 29 4.16 12.79 0.04
CA LEU A 29 4.80 11.78 -0.80
C LEU A 29 4.46 10.35 -0.34
N ALA A 30 4.29 10.10 0.97
CA ALA A 30 3.90 8.79 1.47
C ALA A 30 2.53 8.39 0.93
N THR A 31 1.54 9.29 1.07
CA THR A 31 0.18 9.10 0.56
C THR A 31 0.18 8.88 -0.95
N LYS A 32 0.90 9.70 -1.72
CA LYS A 32 0.99 9.51 -3.17
C LYS A 32 1.59 8.15 -3.53
N VAL A 33 2.68 7.75 -2.86
CA VAL A 33 3.33 6.47 -3.14
C VAL A 33 2.40 5.29 -2.84
N GLU A 34 1.59 5.39 -1.78
CA GLU A 34 0.53 4.43 -1.46
C GLU A 34 -0.53 4.36 -2.56
N GLU A 35 -1.11 5.49 -2.95
CA GLU A 35 -2.10 5.56 -4.05
C GLU A 35 -1.58 4.93 -5.35
N TYR A 36 -0.37 5.32 -5.76
CA TYR A 36 0.25 4.78 -6.98
C TYR A 36 0.54 3.29 -6.87
N PHE A 37 0.95 2.83 -5.70
CA PHE A 37 1.23 1.42 -5.47
C PHE A 37 -0.05 0.57 -5.56
N THR A 38 -1.15 1.03 -4.97
CA THR A 38 -2.46 0.36 -5.03
C THR A 38 -2.97 0.25 -6.48
N LYS A 39 -2.98 1.37 -7.22
CA LYS A 39 -3.37 1.40 -8.65
C LYS A 39 -2.52 0.45 -9.49
N LEU A 40 -1.24 0.33 -9.15
CA LEU A 40 -0.32 -0.56 -9.85
C LEU A 40 -0.59 -2.04 -9.55
N LEU A 41 -0.94 -2.39 -8.31
CA LEU A 41 -1.35 -3.75 -7.94
C LEU A 41 -2.65 -4.16 -8.61
N GLU A 42 -3.64 -3.26 -8.64
CA GLU A 42 -4.89 -3.48 -9.36
C GLU A 42 -4.63 -3.73 -10.84
N SER A 43 -3.81 -2.89 -11.48
CA SER A 43 -3.41 -3.09 -12.88
C SER A 43 -2.71 -4.43 -13.10
N LEU A 44 -1.88 -4.89 -12.15
CA LEU A 44 -1.22 -6.18 -12.24
C LEU A 44 -2.22 -7.34 -12.11
N ALA A 45 -3.20 -7.24 -11.22
CA ALA A 45 -4.26 -8.23 -11.10
C ALA A 45 -5.09 -8.32 -12.38
N LEU A 46 -5.31 -7.19 -13.06
CA LEU A 46 -6.06 -7.13 -14.32
C LEU A 46 -5.26 -7.61 -15.55
N ALA A 47 -3.93 -7.68 -15.48
CA ALA A 47 -3.06 -7.98 -16.63
C ALA A 47 -3.26 -9.39 -17.22
N GLY A 48 -3.91 -10.31 -16.50
CA GLY A 48 -4.22 -11.66 -16.96
C GLY A 48 -5.59 -11.83 -17.61
N TYR A 49 -6.44 -10.80 -17.60
CA TYR A 49 -7.81 -10.88 -18.12
C TYR A 49 -7.90 -10.52 -19.59
N THR A 50 -8.77 -11.22 -20.31
CA THR A 50 -9.13 -10.88 -21.69
C THR A 50 -9.99 -9.61 -21.74
N HIS A 51 -10.03 -8.96 -22.90
CA HIS A 51 -10.81 -7.74 -23.10
C HIS A 51 -12.32 -7.93 -22.82
N GLU A 52 -12.86 -9.13 -23.07
CA GLU A 52 -14.26 -9.44 -22.79
C GLU A 52 -14.53 -9.60 -21.28
N GLU A 53 -13.60 -10.22 -20.55
CA GLU A 53 -13.71 -10.37 -19.09
C GLU A 53 -13.57 -9.01 -18.38
N LEU A 54 -12.67 -8.16 -18.86
CA LEU A 54 -12.53 -6.78 -18.37
C LEU A 54 -13.81 -5.95 -18.60
N LYS A 55 -14.47 -6.13 -19.75
CA LYS A 55 -15.77 -5.47 -20.02
C LYS A 55 -16.86 -5.91 -19.05
N LYS A 56 -16.93 -7.22 -18.73
CA LYS A 56 -17.89 -7.76 -17.75
C LYS A 56 -17.62 -7.23 -16.33
N LEU A 57 -16.35 -7.19 -15.92
CA LEU A 57 -15.93 -6.63 -14.64
C LEU A 57 -16.31 -5.14 -14.53
N LYS A 58 -16.02 -4.36 -15.57
CA LYS A 58 -16.37 -2.92 -15.61
C LYS A 58 -17.89 -2.69 -15.57
N ALA A 59 -18.67 -3.52 -16.26
CA ALA A 59 -20.13 -3.43 -16.23
C ALA A 59 -20.66 -3.63 -14.80
N CYS A 60 -20.17 -4.65 -14.09
CA CYS A 60 -20.54 -4.94 -12.70
C CYS A 60 -20.07 -3.85 -11.69
N SER A 61 -18.92 -3.22 -11.93
CA SER A 61 -18.48 -2.07 -11.12
C SER A 61 -19.22 -0.77 -11.42
N THR A 62 -19.95 -0.65 -12.54
CA THR A 62 -20.72 0.57 -12.86
C THR A 62 -22.09 0.58 -12.14
N GLU A 63 -22.63 -0.61 -11.84
CA GLU A 63 -23.88 -0.82 -11.11
C GLU A 63 -23.68 -0.79 -9.58
N ALA A 64 -22.51 -1.20 -9.09
CA ALA A 64 -22.05 -0.91 -7.73
C ALA A 64 -21.41 0.48 -7.69
N GLY A 65 -22.22 1.52 -7.44
CA GLY A 65 -21.85 2.94 -7.51
C GLY A 65 -20.41 3.25 -7.09
N LEU A 66 -19.76 4.09 -7.90
CA LEU A 66 -18.41 4.63 -7.72
C LEU A 66 -18.22 5.16 -6.28
N ILE A 67 -17.74 4.30 -5.39
CA ILE A 67 -17.26 4.73 -4.08
C ILE A 67 -15.88 5.31 -4.33
N ASP A 68 -15.80 6.63 -4.21
CA ASP A 68 -14.56 7.37 -4.22
C ASP A 68 -13.76 6.93 -2.98
N VAL A 69 -12.67 6.20 -3.19
CA VAL A 69 -11.85 5.60 -2.13
C VAL A 69 -11.02 6.67 -1.39
N ASP A 70 -11.08 7.93 -1.85
CA ASP A 70 -10.41 9.09 -1.25
C ASP A 70 -11.07 9.57 0.07
N ASP A 71 -12.23 9.03 0.47
CA ASP A 71 -12.97 9.46 1.67
C ASP A 71 -12.76 8.55 2.91
N VAL A 72 -11.69 7.74 2.90
CA VAL A 72 -11.28 6.94 4.09
C VAL A 72 -10.21 7.70 4.88
N PRO A 73 -10.52 8.23 6.08
CA PRO A 73 -9.52 8.88 6.91
C PRO A 73 -8.41 7.88 7.31
N ASP A 74 -7.17 8.39 7.38
CA ASP A 74 -5.91 7.72 7.76
C ASP A 74 -6.10 6.70 8.89
N ASP A 75 -6.39 5.45 8.54
CA ASP A 75 -6.66 4.37 9.48
C ASP A 75 -5.34 3.69 9.90
N GLN A 76 -4.34 4.49 10.28
CA GLN A 76 -3.16 3.99 11.00
C GLN A 76 -3.51 3.48 12.41
N THR A 77 -4.79 3.49 12.79
CA THR A 77 -5.36 2.97 14.05
C THR A 77 -5.09 1.48 14.26
N GLY A 78 -4.71 0.73 13.21
CA GLY A 78 -4.42 -0.71 13.27
C GLY A 78 -2.93 -1.11 13.29
N ILE A 79 -1.97 -0.17 13.20
CA ILE A 79 -0.55 -0.53 13.08
C ILE A 79 0.13 -0.59 14.47
N PRO A 80 0.75 -1.73 14.84
CA PRO A 80 1.49 -1.86 16.08
C PRO A 80 2.63 -0.84 16.22
N GLN A 81 2.82 -0.31 17.45
CA GLN A 81 3.86 0.68 17.75
C GLN A 81 5.30 0.14 17.58
N ARG A 82 5.48 -1.19 17.66
CA ARG A 82 6.78 -1.84 17.55
C ARG A 82 6.88 -2.64 16.28
N TYR A 83 8.01 -2.50 15.59
CA TYR A 83 8.32 -3.30 14.39
C TYR A 83 8.20 -4.82 14.64
N SER A 84 8.60 -5.27 15.82
CA SER A 84 8.53 -6.69 16.21
C SER A 84 7.11 -7.26 16.28
N ALA A 85 6.09 -6.42 16.37
CA ALA A 85 4.69 -6.84 16.41
C ALA A 85 4.03 -6.84 15.01
N LEU A 86 4.77 -6.50 13.96
CA LEU A 86 4.24 -6.51 12.59
C LEU A 86 4.15 -7.93 12.02
N GLU A 87 2.92 -8.33 11.72
CA GLU A 87 2.56 -9.49 10.91
C GLU A 87 2.53 -9.16 9.40
N ASP A 88 2.47 -10.19 8.55
CA ASP A 88 2.47 -10.06 7.08
C ASP A 88 1.31 -9.22 6.53
N LYS A 89 0.17 -9.19 7.24
CA LYS A 89 -1.03 -8.41 6.86
C LYS A 89 -0.81 -6.90 6.89
N HIS A 90 0.19 -6.42 7.63
CA HIS A 90 0.48 -4.99 7.72
C HIS A 90 1.30 -4.48 6.53
N PHE A 91 1.76 -5.36 5.63
CA PHE A 91 2.59 -4.97 4.49
C PHE A 91 1.77 -4.89 3.19
N PRO A 92 2.03 -3.88 2.34
CA PRO A 92 3.12 -2.90 2.42
C PRO A 92 2.86 -1.76 3.42
N LEU A 93 3.94 -1.20 3.98
CA LEU A 93 3.87 -0.04 4.89
C LEU A 93 4.39 1.22 4.21
N PHE A 94 3.70 2.35 4.42
CA PHE A 94 4.11 3.67 3.94
C PHE A 94 4.35 4.57 5.16
N ILE A 95 5.62 4.68 5.57
CA ILE A 95 6.00 5.36 6.81
C ILE A 95 6.66 6.70 6.51
N THR A 96 6.37 7.65 7.40
CA THR A 96 7.11 8.91 7.48
C THR A 96 8.02 8.92 8.69
N PHE A 97 9.15 9.63 8.58
CA PHE A 97 9.95 9.96 9.75
C PHE A 97 9.98 11.47 9.88
N ASP A 98 9.34 11.98 10.92
CA ASP A 98 9.68 13.31 11.41
C ASP A 98 10.97 13.16 12.21
N LYS A 99 11.91 14.09 12.01
CA LYS A 99 13.04 14.19 12.93
C LYS A 99 12.42 14.41 14.31
N VAL A 100 12.61 13.46 15.21
CA VAL A 100 12.53 13.72 16.65
C VAL A 100 13.32 15.01 16.86
N GLY A 101 12.60 16.10 17.12
CA GLY A 101 13.21 17.28 17.68
C GLY A 101 13.88 16.81 18.94
N ILE A 102 15.19 16.99 19.01
CA ILE A 102 15.92 16.96 20.27
C ILE A 102 15.10 17.86 21.19
N ASP A 103 14.45 17.28 22.20
CA ASP A 103 13.91 18.02 23.33
C ASP A 103 15.12 18.71 23.95
N GLY A 104 15.38 19.93 23.48
CA GLY A 104 16.32 20.83 24.09
C GLY A 104 15.66 21.33 25.35
N THR A 105 15.83 20.59 26.44
CA THR A 105 15.68 21.13 27.79
C THR A 105 16.86 22.08 28.01
N PRO A 106 16.68 23.42 28.13
CA PRO A 106 17.66 24.22 28.83
C PRO A 106 17.36 24.03 30.33
N GLU A 107 18.17 23.21 30.98
CA GLU A 107 18.33 23.29 32.43
C GLU A 107 19.12 24.57 32.73
N ALA A 108 18.44 25.58 33.28
CA ALA A 108 19.02 26.69 34.03
C ALA A 108 17.96 27.28 34.98
#